data_AF-A0A940ZB44-F1
#
_entry.id   AF-A0A940ZB44-F1
#
_cell.length_a   1.000
_cell.length_b   1.000
_cell.length_c   1.000
_cell.angle_alpha   90.00
_cell.angle_beta   90.00
_cell.angle_gamma   90.00
#
_symmetry.space_group_name_H-M   'P 1'
#
loop_
_entity.id
_entity.type
_entity.pdbx_description
1 polymer ?
#
loop_
_entity_poly.entity_id
_entity_poly.type
_entity_poly.pdbx_seq_one_letter_code
_entity_poly.pdbx_strand_id
1 'polypeptide(L)' 'EDVAAVIKAWEGLSYDGPAGVWTMRACDHQVQMPFWYTEIVPKTKFFNHAFEAPAGMADAKSVEVPCAETGCKMK' A
#
# COMPACT_ATOMS: atom_id res chain seq x y z
N GLU A 1 -27.30 -7.89 0.33
CA GLU A 1 -26.04 -8.02 -0.42
C GLU A 1 -25.22 -9.14 0.20
N ASP A 2 -24.50 -9.92 -0.60
CA ASP A 2 -23.67 -11.02 -0.09
C ASP A 2 -22.27 -10.48 0.26
N VAL A 3 -22.10 -10.09 1.52
CA VAL A 3 -20.85 -9.55 2.05
C VAL A 3 -19.70 -10.56 1.93
N ALA A 4 -19.98 -11.85 2.11
CA ALA A 4 -18.95 -12.88 2.02
C ALA A 4 -18.44 -13.04 0.59
N ALA A 5 -19.32 -12.93 -0.41
CA ALA A 5 -18.93 -12.93 -1.81
C ALA A 5 -18.04 -11.72 -2.15
N VAL A 6 -18.33 -10.53 -1.61
CA VAL A 6 -17.50 -9.33 -1.82
C VAL A 6 -16.13 -9.49 -1.16
N ILE A 7 -16.06 -9.94 0.11
CA ILE A 7 -14.77 -10.17 0.80
C ILE A 7 -13.91 -11.14 0.00
N LYS A 8 -14.49 -12.27 -0.44
CA LYS A 8 -13.79 -13.28 -1.22
C LYS A 8 -13.32 -12.76 -2.59
N ALA A 9 -14.06 -11.84 -3.21
CA ALA A 9 -13.63 -11.20 -4.45
C ALA A 9 -12.47 -10.22 -4.26
N TRP A 10 -12.33 -9.64 -3.06
CA TRP A 10 -11.22 -8.76 -2.72
C TRP A 10 -9.96 -9.52 -2.32
N GLU A 11 -10.06 -10.65 -1.64
CA GLU A 11 -8.89 -11.45 -1.25
C GLU A 11 -8.05 -11.89 -2.45
N GLY A 12 -6.82 -11.37 -2.56
CA GLY A 12 -5.91 -11.65 -3.67
C GLY A 12 -6.14 -10.77 -4.91
N LEU A 13 -7.12 -9.87 -4.90
CA LEU A 13 -7.34 -8.91 -5.99
C LEU A 13 -6.11 -8.02 -6.14
N SER A 14 -5.60 -7.93 -7.38
CA SER A 14 -4.59 -6.96 -7.79
C SER A 14 -5.17 -5.97 -8.80
N TYR A 15 -4.83 -4.69 -8.65
CA TYR A 15 -5.19 -3.65 -9.62
C TYR A 15 -4.14 -2.53 -9.68
N ASP A 16 -4.10 -1.80 -10.80
CA ASP A 16 -3.25 -0.63 -10.97
C ASP A 16 -3.79 0.54 -10.15
N GLY A 17 -3.12 0.85 -9.04
CA GLY A 17 -3.46 1.92 -8.12
C GLY A 17 -2.56 3.15 -8.26
N PRO A 18 -2.85 4.24 -7.50
CA PRO A 18 -2.14 5.51 -7.60
C PRO A 18 -0.63 5.46 -7.28
N ALA A 19 -0.20 4.43 -6.56
CA ALA A 19 1.20 4.24 -6.14
C ALA A 19 1.88 3.04 -6.82
N GLY A 20 1.24 2.46 -7.84
CA GLY A 20 1.65 1.20 -8.49
C GLY A 20 0.60 0.10 -8.30
N VAL A 21 0.99 -1.16 -8.54
CA VAL A 21 0.08 -2.31 -8.36
C VAL A 21 -0.23 -2.50 -6.87
N TRP A 22 -1.52 -2.56 -6.54
CA TRP A 22 -2.03 -2.82 -5.20
C TRP A 22 -2.61 -4.22 -5.15
N THR A 23 -2.27 -5.01 -4.13
CA THR A 23 -2.82 -6.36 -3.93
C THR A 23 -3.38 -6.51 -2.53
N MET A 24 -4.64 -6.93 -2.41
CA MET A 24 -5.24 -7.21 -1.10
C MET A 24 -4.77 -8.58 -0.58
N ARG A 25 -3.94 -8.59 0.47
CA ARG A 25 -3.44 -9.85 1.05
C ARG A 25 -4.53 -10.53 1.87
N ALA A 26 -4.81 -11.79 1.58
CA ALA A 26 -5.91 -12.52 2.22
C ALA A 26 -5.71 -12.78 3.73
N CYS A 27 -4.46 -12.97 4.20
CA CYS A 27 -4.20 -13.41 5.58
C CYS A 27 -4.51 -12.34 6.64
N ASP A 28 -4.58 -11.07 6.27
CA ASP A 28 -4.76 -9.94 7.20
C ASP A 28 -5.49 -8.74 6.58
N HIS A 29 -5.93 -8.85 5.33
CA HIS A 29 -6.57 -7.79 4.55
C HIS A 29 -5.75 -6.49 4.48
N GLN A 30 -4.42 -6.59 4.59
CA GLN A 30 -3.51 -5.48 4.36
C GLN A 30 -3.20 -5.37 2.85
N VAL A 31 -3.40 -4.18 2.29
CA VAL A 31 -2.96 -3.89 0.92
C VAL A 31 -1.43 -3.91 0.86
N GLN A 32 -0.91 -4.72 -0.06
CA GLN A 32 0.48 -4.77 -0.46
C GLN A 32 0.67 -3.84 -1.65
N MET A 33 1.47 -2.80 -1.47
CA MET A 33 1.75 -1.79 -2.49
C MET A 33 3.16 -1.23 -2.29
N PRO A 34 3.79 -0.67 -3.33
CA PRO A 34 5.03 0.06 -3.18
C PRO A 34 4.86 1.26 -2.23
N PHE A 35 5.88 1.53 -1.41
CA PHE A 35 5.94 2.71 -0.57
C PHE A 35 6.86 3.74 -1.19
N TRP A 36 6.35 4.96 -1.38
CA TRP A 36 7.12 6.09 -1.86
C TRP A 36 7.65 6.88 -0.67
N TYR A 37 8.93 7.20 -0.71
CA TYR A 37 9.53 8.10 0.27
C TYR A 37 9.98 9.38 -0.41
N THR A 38 9.91 10.46 0.36
CA THR A 38 10.06 11.82 -0.14
C THR A 38 11.11 12.56 0.67
N GLU A 39 11.73 13.56 0.04
CA GLU A 39 12.57 14.54 0.72
C GLU A 39 11.80 15.86 0.83
N ILE A 40 11.91 16.54 1.98
CA ILE A 40 11.37 17.89 2.13
C ILE A 40 12.30 18.86 1.42
N VAL A 41 11.80 19.49 0.36
CA VAL A 41 12.53 20.51 -0.41
C VAL A 41 11.92 21.89 -0.17
N PRO A 42 12.69 23.00 -0.33
CA PRO A 42 12.18 24.35 -0.05
C PRO A 42 11.00 24.80 -0.93
N LYS A 43 10.87 24.24 -2.14
CA LYS A 43 9.76 24.47 -3.08
C LYS A 43 9.68 23.32 -4.07
N THR A 44 8.50 23.10 -4.63
CA THR A 44 8.27 22.15 -5.73
C THR A 44 7.76 22.88 -6.97
N LYS A 45 7.49 22.16 -8.07
CA LYS A 45 6.82 22.74 -9.25
C LYS A 45 5.36 23.14 -8.98
N PHE A 46 4.77 22.70 -7.87
CA PHE A 46 3.38 22.93 -7.49
C PHE A 46 3.24 23.92 -6.33
N PHE A 47 4.24 23.98 -5.43
CA PHE A 47 4.16 24.74 -4.19
C PHE A 47 5.39 25.63 -4.01
N ASN A 48 5.15 26.89 -3.62
CA ASN A 48 6.19 27.90 -3.34
C ASN A 48 6.64 27.92 -1.87
N HIS A 49 6.34 26.88 -1.10
CA HIS A 49 6.82 26.66 0.26
C HIS A 49 7.39 25.25 0.40
N ALA A 50 7.99 24.95 1.55
CA ALA A 50 8.55 23.63 1.82
C ALA A 50 7.49 22.54 1.63
N PHE A 51 7.81 21.53 0.83
CA PHE A 51 6.91 20.42 0.53
C PHE A 51 7.69 19.18 0.09
N GLU A 52 7.03 18.04 0.07
CA GLU A 52 7.58 16.75 -0.32
C GLU A 52 7.93 16.70 -1.83
N ALA A 53 9.15 16.27 -2.15
CA ALA A 53 9.57 15.86 -3.48
C ALA A 53 9.87 14.34 -3.49
N PRO A 54 9.49 13.60 -4.54
CA PRO A 54 9.80 12.17 -4.63
C PRO A 54 11.31 11.91 -4.53
N ALA A 55 11.72 11.03 -3.63
CA ALA A 55 13.12 10.64 -3.42
C ALA A 55 13.38 9.18 -3.85
N GLY A 56 12.36 8.32 -3.81
CA GLY A 56 12.44 6.96 -4.31
C GLY A 56 11.25 6.10 -3.90
N MET A 57 11.40 4.79 -4.08
CA MET A 57 10.36 3.80 -3.81
C MET A 57 10.97 2.53 -3.23
N ALA A 58 10.31 1.98 -2.22
CA ALA A 58 10.55 0.64 -1.68
C ALA A 58 9.44 -0.30 -2.19
N ASP A 59 9.83 -1.48 -2.68
CA ASP A 59 8.86 -2.45 -3.17
C ASP A 59 8.01 -3.00 -2.01
N ALA A 60 6.80 -3.48 -2.32
CA ALA A 60 5.88 -3.99 -1.30
C ALA A 60 6.49 -5.12 -0.45
N LYS A 61 7.34 -5.96 -1.05
CA LYS A 61 7.98 -7.11 -0.39
C LYS A 61 9.05 -6.71 0.61
N SER A 62 9.75 -5.61 0.37
CA SER A 62 10.80 -5.09 1.24
C SER A 62 10.26 -4.54 2.56
N VAL A 63 8.97 -4.16 2.58
CA VAL A 63 8.29 -3.56 3.74
C VAL A 63 7.15 -4.42 4.28
N GLU A 64 6.90 -5.59 3.69
CA GLU A 64 5.82 -6.47 4.17
C GLU A 64 6.20 -7.13 5.51
N VAL A 65 5.25 -7.18 6.43
CA VAL A 65 5.36 -8.03 7.62
C VAL A 65 4.86 -9.43 7.25
N PRO A 66 5.59 -10.52 7.57
CA PRO A 66 5.11 -11.89 7.36
C PRO A 66 3.76 -12.13 8.04
N CYS A 67 2.85 -12.88 7.40
CA CYS A 67 1.49 -13.11 7.94
C CYS A 67 1.49 -13.60 9.40
N ALA A 68 2.45 -14.46 9.77
CA ALA A 68 2.60 -15.00 11.13
C ALA A 68 2.97 -13.95 12.19
N GLU A 69 3.51 -12.81 11.78
CA GLU A 69 4.01 -11.75 12.66
C GLU A 69 3.08 -10.54 12.71
N THR A 70 1.97 -10.55 11.94
CA THR A 70 0.99 -9.45 11.91
C THR A 70 0.17 -9.34 13.19
N GLY A 71 0.09 -10.42 13.98
CA GLY A 71 -0.84 -10.53 15.11
C GLY A 71 -2.30 -10.68 14.72
N CYS A 72 -2.62 -10.74 13.42
CA CYS A 72 -3.98 -10.90 12.94
C CYS A 72 -4.49 -12.32 13.20
N LYS A 73 -5.66 -12.42 13.82
CA LYS A 73 -6.35 -13.69 14.14
C LYS A 73 -7.62 -13.81 13.31
N MET A 74 -7.48 -13.69 11.99
CA MET A 74 -8.58 -13.89 11.04
C MET A 74 -9.40 -15.12 11.45
N LYS A 75 -10.72 -14.94 11.57
CA LYS A 75 -11.66 -15.98 11.99
C LYS A 75 -12.28 -16.65 10.79
#